data_AF-A0A7S2GSQ5-F1
#
_entry.id   AF-A0A7S2GSQ5-F1
#
_cell.length_a   1.000
_cell.length_b   1.000
_cell.length_c   1.000
_cell.angle_alpha   90.00
_cell.angle_beta   90.00
_cell.angle_gamma   90.00
#
_symmetry.space_group_name_H-M   'P 1'
#
loop_
_entity.id
_entity.type
_entity.pdbx_description
1 polymer ?
#
loop_
_entity_poly.entity_id
_entity_poly.type
_entity_poly.pdbx_seq_one_letter_code
_entity_poly.pdbx_strand_id
1 'polypeptide(L)'
;WEDISPGAVGLYLAHARAWQEIVDRGLRYGLIFEDDLRFYSKDFEPTMMSLLRGETQADISYFQHCLDSSSWPPGAEMPESDRPPFARPVADGELVPCLAAYVLSNRAARRVLQENFPIRQQLDMAVSNASIWEGLTRTVYEPALAQVGPESYSSTVQENSMCQQFGWKMVSFLGMWSRHLFYPWCAI
;
A
#
# COMPACT_ATOMS: atom_id res chain seq x y z
N TRP A 1 -26.50 2.74 1.33
CA TRP A 1 -25.37 2.79 2.27
C TRP A 1 -25.02 1.34 2.50
N GLU A 2 -24.03 0.83 1.78
CA GLU A 2 -23.44 -0.45 2.18
C GLU A 2 -22.79 -0.23 3.54
N ASP A 3 -22.92 -1.18 4.47
CA ASP A 3 -22.45 -1.07 5.84
C ASP A 3 -20.91 -1.07 5.89
N ILE A 4 -20.28 0.07 5.60
CA ILE A 4 -18.85 0.26 5.82
C ILE A 4 -18.63 0.33 7.34
N SER A 5 -17.87 -0.62 7.87
CA SER A 5 -17.57 -0.64 9.31
C SER A 5 -16.76 0.58 9.73
N PRO A 6 -16.85 1.03 11.00
CA PRO A 6 -15.98 2.08 11.52
C PRO A 6 -14.49 1.80 11.33
N GLY A 7 -14.09 0.52 11.42
CA GLY A 7 -12.71 0.09 11.15
C GLY A 7 -12.31 0.31 9.69
N ALA A 8 -13.18 -0.04 8.75
CA ALA A 8 -12.94 0.22 7.33
C ALA A 8 -12.86 1.72 7.01
N VAL A 9 -13.67 2.56 7.67
CA VAL A 9 -13.54 4.03 7.58
C VAL A 9 -12.19 4.50 8.14
N GLY A 10 -11.77 3.97 9.29
CA GLY A 10 -10.48 4.30 9.92
C GLY A 10 -9.30 3.95 9.02
N LEU A 11 -9.28 2.74 8.46
CA LEU A 11 -8.28 2.29 7.48
C LEU A 11 -8.25 3.26 6.28
N TYR A 12 -9.41 3.53 5.68
CA TYR A 12 -9.52 4.44 4.53
C TYR A 12 -8.92 5.83 4.83
N LEU A 13 -9.25 6.41 5.99
CA LEU A 13 -8.75 7.72 6.41
C LEU A 13 -7.25 7.69 6.68
N ALA A 14 -6.69 6.58 7.17
CA ALA A 14 -5.25 6.41 7.35
C ALA A 14 -4.51 6.44 6.00
N HIS A 15 -5.01 5.71 4.98
CA HIS A 15 -4.46 5.79 3.63
C HIS A 15 -4.60 7.18 3.03
N ALA A 16 -5.77 7.81 3.16
CA ALA A 16 -5.97 9.18 2.70
C ALA A 16 -4.99 10.16 3.37
N ARG A 17 -4.72 9.99 4.67
CA ARG A 17 -3.73 10.80 5.38
C ARG A 17 -2.32 10.60 4.82
N ALA A 18 -1.93 9.36 4.54
CA ALA A 18 -0.64 9.04 3.92
C ALA A 18 -0.53 9.65 2.52
N TRP A 19 -1.58 9.59 1.70
CA TRP A 19 -1.62 10.24 0.39
C TRP A 19 -1.50 11.76 0.50
N GLN A 20 -2.19 12.36 1.48
CA GLN A 20 -2.13 13.80 1.72
C GLN A 20 -0.71 14.23 2.08
N GLU A 21 0.03 13.44 2.87
CA GLU A 21 1.44 13.71 3.18
C GLU A 21 2.34 13.70 1.94
N ILE A 22 2.12 12.78 1.00
CA ILE A 22 2.85 12.76 -0.27
C ILE A 22 2.63 14.09 -1.02
N VAL A 23 1.37 14.54 -1.07
CA VAL A 23 0.97 15.77 -1.77
C VAL A 23 1.53 17.02 -1.08
N ASP A 24 1.29 17.18 0.22
CA ASP A 24 1.65 18.36 1.00
C ASP A 24 3.16 18.59 1.01
N ARG A 25 3.94 17.50 1.11
CA ARG A 25 5.40 17.56 1.11
C ARG A 25 6.01 17.60 -0.29
N GLY A 26 5.20 17.52 -1.34
CA GLY A 26 5.67 17.50 -2.73
C GLY A 26 6.57 16.29 -3.05
N LEU A 27 6.40 15.16 -2.36
CA LEU A 27 7.21 13.97 -2.57
C LEU A 27 6.90 13.39 -3.95
N ARG A 28 7.92 13.01 -4.73
CA ARG A 28 7.73 12.37 -6.04
C ARG A 28 6.92 11.06 -5.92
N TYR A 29 7.24 10.28 -4.90
CA TYR A 29 6.58 9.04 -4.53
C TYR A 29 6.49 8.92 -3.01
N GLY A 30 5.50 8.19 -2.53
CA GLY A 30 5.46 7.65 -1.17
C GLY A 30 5.48 6.13 -1.20
N LEU A 31 6.23 5.53 -0.27
CA LEU A 31 6.17 4.11 0.04
C LEU A 31 5.25 3.94 1.25
N ILE A 32 4.20 3.14 1.11
CA ILE A 32 3.15 2.96 2.12
C ILE A 32 3.10 1.50 2.51
N PHE A 33 3.16 1.25 3.82
CA PHE A 33 2.96 -0.04 4.46
C PHE A 33 1.93 0.10 5.58
N GLU A 34 1.04 -0.88 5.69
CA GLU A 34 0.30 -1.13 6.92
C GLU A 34 1.25 -1.67 8.01
N ASP A 35 0.90 -1.47 9.27
CA ASP A 35 1.75 -1.80 10.42
C ASP A 35 1.79 -3.31 10.72
N ASP A 36 0.85 -4.07 10.16
CA ASP A 36 0.74 -5.52 10.25
C ASP A 36 1.48 -6.27 9.12
N LEU A 37 2.25 -5.58 8.27
CA LEU A 37 3.07 -6.21 7.24
C LEU A 37 4.26 -6.98 7.86
N ARG A 38 4.26 -8.32 7.77
CA ARG A 38 5.25 -9.17 8.49
C ARG A 38 6.22 -9.93 7.61
N PHE A 39 5.78 -10.37 6.44
CA PHE A 39 6.56 -11.27 5.59
C PHE A 39 6.98 -10.58 4.31
N TYR A 40 8.22 -10.87 3.88
CA TYR A 40 8.87 -10.20 2.75
C TYR A 40 9.59 -11.23 1.91
N SER A 41 9.46 -11.15 0.58
CA SER A 41 10.19 -12.04 -0.32
C SER A 41 11.67 -11.72 -0.27
N LYS A 42 12.52 -12.68 -0.66
CA LYS A 42 13.96 -12.47 -0.83
C LYS A 42 14.30 -11.32 -1.81
N ASP A 43 13.37 -11.00 -2.71
CA ASP A 43 13.51 -9.99 -3.75
C ASP A 43 12.91 -8.62 -3.33
N PHE A 44 12.33 -8.50 -2.14
CA PHE A 44 11.72 -7.26 -1.66
C PHE A 44 12.72 -6.10 -1.61
N GLU A 45 13.86 -6.28 -0.92
CA GLU A 45 14.89 -5.23 -0.79
C GLU A 45 15.54 -4.86 -2.13
N PRO A 46 16.01 -5.81 -2.96
CA PRO A 46 16.51 -5.50 -4.30
C PRO A 46 15.51 -4.72 -5.15
N THR A 47 14.23 -5.10 -5.11
CA THR A 47 13.16 -4.41 -5.85
C THR A 47 12.94 -3.00 -5.31
N MET A 48 12.91 -2.84 -3.98
CA MET A 48 12.80 -1.53 -3.36
C MET A 48 13.96 -0.63 -3.78
N MET A 49 15.20 -1.13 -3.73
CA MET A 49 16.37 -0.36 -4.14
C MET A 49 16.32 0.04 -5.62
N SER A 50 15.75 -0.79 -6.50
CA SER A 50 15.51 -0.45 -7.91
C SER A 50 14.51 0.71 -8.06
N LEU A 51 13.40 0.68 -7.32
CA LEU A 51 12.43 1.78 -7.24
C LEU A 51 13.07 3.08 -6.75
N LEU A 52 13.92 2.99 -5.72
CA LEU A 52 14.63 4.16 -5.16
C LEU A 52 15.62 4.79 -6.15
N ARG A 53 16.18 3.99 -7.06
CA ARG A 53 17.02 4.47 -8.17
C ARG A 53 16.20 5.01 -9.35
N GLY A 54 14.88 4.89 -9.30
CA GLY A 54 13.97 5.40 -10.34
C GLY A 54 13.89 4.52 -11.59
N GLU A 55 14.26 3.23 -11.46
CA GLU A 55 14.30 2.26 -12.55
C GLU A 55 12.89 1.75 -12.94
N THR A 56 11.93 1.81 -12.03
CA THR A 56 10.53 1.45 -12.27
C THR A 56 9.61 2.65 -11.99
N GLN A 57 8.68 2.94 -12.91
CA GLN A 57 7.97 4.23 -12.98
C GLN A 57 6.46 4.07 -13.17
N ALA A 58 5.82 3.21 -12.37
CA ALA A 58 4.37 3.20 -12.30
C ALA A 58 3.85 4.30 -11.37
N ASP A 59 2.66 4.82 -11.66
CA ASP A 59 1.97 5.75 -10.76
C ASP A 59 1.49 5.06 -9.47
N ILE A 60 1.21 3.76 -9.53
CA ILE A 60 1.09 2.85 -8.38
C ILE A 60 1.77 1.51 -8.68
N SER A 61 2.56 1.00 -7.74
CA SER A 61 3.02 -0.40 -7.75
C SER A 61 2.58 -1.12 -6.48
N TYR A 62 1.79 -2.17 -6.63
CA TYR A 62 1.36 -3.03 -5.52
C TYR A 62 2.45 -4.08 -5.24
N PHE A 63 2.89 -4.15 -3.98
CA PHE A 63 3.88 -5.12 -3.48
C PHE A 63 3.22 -6.23 -2.66
N GLN A 64 2.06 -5.94 -2.09
CA GLN A 64 1.14 -6.92 -1.53
C GLN A 64 -0.17 -6.81 -2.32
N HIS A 65 -0.80 -7.96 -2.61
CA HIS A 65 -2.13 -8.06 -3.21
C HIS A 65 -2.68 -9.48 -3.02
N CYS A 66 -4.00 -9.63 -3.14
CA CYS A 66 -4.69 -10.93 -3.00
C CYS A 66 -5.25 -11.49 -4.32
N LEU A 67 -4.57 -11.21 -5.44
CA LEU A 67 -4.90 -11.87 -6.72
C LEU A 67 -4.34 -13.29 -6.73
N ASP A 68 -4.93 -14.19 -7.51
CA ASP A 68 -4.41 -15.56 -7.71
C ASP A 68 -2.95 -15.57 -8.21
N SER A 69 -2.57 -14.52 -8.94
CA SER A 69 -1.21 -14.33 -9.46
C SER A 69 -0.16 -13.93 -8.41
N SER A 70 -0.59 -13.61 -7.18
CA SER A 70 0.32 -13.30 -6.07
C SER A 70 1.27 -14.45 -5.76
N SER A 71 0.84 -15.69 -6.01
CA SER A 71 1.56 -16.92 -5.64
C SER A 71 2.08 -16.87 -4.19
N TRP A 72 1.32 -16.21 -3.31
CA TRP A 72 1.61 -16.08 -1.89
C TRP A 72 0.29 -16.17 -1.12
N PRO A 73 -0.06 -17.37 -0.62
CA PRO A 73 -1.32 -17.58 0.07
C PRO A 73 -1.52 -16.58 1.22
N PRO A 74 -2.72 -16.00 1.36
CA PRO A 74 -3.05 -15.22 2.55
C PRO A 74 -2.76 -16.04 3.80
N GLY A 75 -2.12 -15.44 4.80
CA GLY A 75 -1.72 -16.20 6.00
C GLY A 75 -0.32 -16.81 5.97
N ALA A 76 0.25 -17.07 4.79
CA ALA A 76 1.51 -17.81 4.69
C ALA A 76 2.75 -16.95 4.97
N GLU A 77 3.73 -17.54 5.67
CA GLU A 77 5.01 -16.89 5.94
C GLU A 77 5.92 -16.81 4.71
N MET A 78 5.70 -17.69 3.73
CA MET A 78 6.53 -17.82 2.53
C MET A 78 5.67 -17.88 1.26
N PRO A 79 6.17 -17.33 0.13
CA PRO A 79 5.51 -17.49 -1.16
C PRO A 79 5.60 -18.94 -1.64
N GLU A 80 4.63 -19.36 -2.46
CA GLU A 80 4.64 -20.67 -3.11
C GLU A 80 5.64 -20.75 -4.27
N SER A 81 5.97 -19.59 -4.85
CA SER A 81 6.85 -19.51 -6.00
C SER A 81 8.19 -18.88 -5.66
N ASP A 82 9.26 -19.56 -6.07
CA ASP A 82 10.64 -19.05 -5.99
C ASP A 82 11.05 -18.21 -7.21
N ARG A 83 10.13 -18.02 -8.17
CA ARG A 83 10.40 -17.26 -9.40
C ARG A 83 10.69 -15.80 -9.06
N PRO A 84 11.66 -15.15 -9.75
CA PRO A 84 11.89 -13.73 -9.59
C PRO A 84 10.62 -12.93 -9.90
N PRO A 85 10.27 -11.94 -9.08
CA PRO A 85 9.08 -11.15 -9.28
C PRO A 85 9.25 -10.20 -10.47
N PHE A 86 8.18 -10.00 -11.23
CA PHE A 86 8.13 -9.02 -12.31
C PHE A 86 6.92 -8.11 -12.13
N ALA A 87 7.04 -6.87 -12.60
CA ALA A 87 5.95 -5.91 -12.58
C ALA A 87 5.01 -6.17 -13.77
N ARG A 88 3.80 -6.65 -13.49
CA ARG A 88 2.73 -6.80 -14.48
C ARG A 88 1.89 -5.51 -14.53
N PRO A 89 1.61 -4.95 -15.73
CA PRO A 89 0.61 -3.89 -15.87
C PRO A 89 -0.78 -4.34 -15.42
N VAL A 90 -1.48 -3.46 -14.71
CA VAL A 90 -2.86 -3.67 -14.24
C VAL A 90 -3.78 -2.82 -15.10
N ALA A 91 -4.86 -3.40 -15.61
CA ALA A 91 -5.78 -2.68 -16.48
C ALA A 91 -6.61 -1.64 -15.71
N ASP A 92 -7.13 -0.64 -16.42
CA ASP A 92 -8.06 0.33 -15.83
C ASP A 92 -9.34 -0.40 -15.37
N GLY A 93 -9.78 -0.16 -14.14
CA GLY A 93 -10.94 -0.84 -13.55
C GLY A 93 -10.67 -2.24 -13.00
N GLU A 94 -9.47 -2.82 -13.21
CA GLU A 94 -9.10 -4.09 -12.59
C GLU A 94 -8.98 -3.90 -11.07
N LEU A 95 -9.76 -4.66 -10.31
CA LEU A 95 -9.71 -4.68 -8.86
C LEU A 95 -8.40 -5.34 -8.40
N VAL A 96 -7.63 -4.64 -7.59
CA VAL A 96 -6.46 -5.20 -6.89
C VAL A 96 -6.76 -5.20 -5.39
N PRO A 97 -7.24 -6.32 -4.82
CA PRO A 97 -7.55 -6.40 -3.40
C PRO A 97 -6.28 -6.47 -2.55
N CYS A 98 -6.43 -6.09 -1.28
CA CYS A 98 -5.39 -6.05 -0.26
C CYS A 98 -4.30 -5.02 -0.58
N LEU A 99 -4.39 -3.87 0.09
CA LEU A 99 -3.58 -2.68 -0.18
C LEU A 99 -2.49 -2.45 0.89
N ALA A 100 -1.99 -3.50 1.52
CA ALA A 100 -1.10 -3.37 2.69
C ALA A 100 0.30 -2.88 2.36
N ALA A 101 0.76 -3.02 1.11
CA ALA A 101 2.08 -2.56 0.70
C ALA A 101 2.10 -2.09 -0.75
N TYR A 102 2.44 -0.82 -0.97
CA TYR A 102 2.51 -0.23 -2.31
C TYR A 102 3.35 1.05 -2.34
N VAL A 103 3.77 1.44 -3.54
CA VAL A 103 4.30 2.78 -3.83
C VAL A 103 3.24 3.59 -4.58
N LEU A 104 3.16 4.89 -4.32
CA LEU A 104 2.23 5.80 -4.97
C LEU A 104 2.92 7.08 -5.41
N SER A 105 2.73 7.49 -6.66
CA SER A 105 3.27 8.75 -7.17
C SER A 105 2.51 9.95 -6.60
N ASN A 106 3.13 11.12 -6.60
CA ASN A 106 2.45 12.36 -6.23
C ASN A 106 1.20 12.62 -7.07
N ARG A 107 1.30 12.36 -8.38
CA ARG A 107 0.22 12.60 -9.34
C ARG A 107 -0.96 11.68 -9.05
N ALA A 108 -0.69 10.40 -8.78
CA ALA A 108 -1.70 9.45 -8.35
C ALA A 108 -2.29 9.83 -6.99
N ALA A 109 -1.47 10.19 -6.00
CA ALA A 109 -1.91 10.64 -4.67
C ALA A 109 -2.92 11.78 -4.76
N ARG A 110 -2.67 12.79 -5.60
CA ARG A 110 -3.62 13.89 -5.85
C ARG A 110 -4.94 13.38 -6.43
N ARG A 111 -4.87 12.47 -7.42
CA ARG A 111 -6.06 11.97 -8.10
C ARG A 111 -6.90 11.08 -7.20
N VAL A 112 -6.30 10.15 -6.44
CA VAL A 112 -7.04 9.32 -5.49
C VAL A 112 -7.71 10.19 -4.43
N LEU A 113 -7.04 11.20 -3.87
CA LEU A 113 -7.65 12.12 -2.90
C LEU A 113 -8.84 12.91 -3.45
N GLN A 114 -8.82 13.28 -4.72
CA GLN A 114 -9.90 14.03 -5.35
C GLN A 114 -11.15 13.17 -5.61
N GLU A 115 -10.96 11.92 -6.01
CA GLU A 115 -12.05 11.05 -6.48
C GLU A 115 -12.64 10.17 -5.37
N ASN A 116 -11.87 9.89 -4.30
CA ASN A 116 -12.24 8.95 -3.25
C ASN A 116 -13.06 9.55 -2.10
N PHE A 117 -13.55 10.78 -2.25
CA PHE A 117 -14.40 11.43 -1.25
C PHE A 117 -15.73 11.96 -1.83
N PRO A 118 -16.85 11.88 -1.08
CA PRO A 118 -17.02 11.20 0.21
C PRO A 118 -16.85 9.67 0.09
N ILE A 119 -16.51 9.01 1.20
CA ILE A 119 -16.35 7.55 1.27
C ILE A 119 -17.70 6.88 0.97
N ARG A 120 -17.76 6.08 -0.09
CA ARG A 120 -18.99 5.38 -0.55
C ARG A 120 -18.88 3.87 -0.59
N GLN A 121 -17.66 3.34 -0.56
CA GLN A 121 -17.36 1.91 -0.66
C GLN A 121 -16.03 1.60 0.04
N GLN A 122 -15.69 0.31 0.18
CA GLN A 122 -14.40 -0.12 0.72
C GLN A 122 -13.22 0.42 -0.08
N LEU A 123 -12.07 0.58 0.58
CA LEU A 123 -10.87 1.22 0.03
C LEU A 123 -10.42 0.60 -1.30
N ASP A 124 -10.27 -0.73 -1.36
CA ASP A 124 -9.80 -1.44 -2.55
C ASP A 124 -10.72 -1.20 -3.76
N MET A 125 -12.04 -1.17 -3.52
CA MET A 125 -13.04 -0.86 -4.55
C MET A 125 -12.94 0.59 -5.00
N ALA A 126 -12.79 1.53 -4.07
CA ALA A 126 -12.66 2.96 -4.36
C ALA A 126 -11.41 3.22 -5.20
N VAL A 127 -10.27 2.71 -4.75
CA VAL A 127 -8.98 2.83 -5.43
C VAL A 127 -9.00 2.13 -6.79
N SER A 128 -9.83 1.13 -7.03
CA SER A 128 -9.88 0.44 -8.33
C SER A 128 -10.74 1.13 -9.40
N ASN A 129 -11.39 2.26 -9.09
CA ASN A 129 -12.22 2.98 -10.06
C ASN A 129 -11.41 3.44 -11.28
N ALA A 130 -11.87 3.08 -12.49
CA ALA A 130 -11.19 3.38 -13.75
C ALA A 130 -10.93 4.88 -13.98
N SER A 131 -11.83 5.78 -13.54
CA SER A 131 -11.66 7.22 -13.74
C SER A 131 -10.47 7.82 -12.97
N ILE A 132 -10.05 7.15 -11.89
CA ILE A 132 -8.84 7.52 -11.13
C ILE A 132 -7.60 7.29 -12.00
N TRP A 133 -7.59 6.23 -12.79
CA TRP A 133 -6.37 5.75 -13.44
C TRP A 133 -6.23 6.18 -14.89
N GLU A 134 -7.20 6.91 -15.44
CA GLU A 134 -7.10 7.45 -16.78
C GLU A 134 -5.82 8.30 -16.96
N GLY A 135 -4.91 7.82 -17.82
CA GLY A 135 -3.62 8.46 -18.08
C GLY A 135 -2.59 8.33 -16.95
N LEU A 136 -2.80 7.38 -16.03
CA LEU A 136 -1.86 6.91 -15.01
C LEU A 136 -1.51 5.44 -15.23
N THR A 137 -0.40 4.99 -14.68
CA THR A 137 0.07 3.60 -14.83
C THR A 137 -0.04 2.82 -13.53
N ARG A 138 -0.61 1.62 -13.61
CA ARG A 138 -0.75 0.70 -12.47
C ARG A 138 0.07 -0.56 -12.73
N THR A 139 0.78 -1.03 -11.72
CA THR A 139 1.53 -2.30 -11.80
C THR A 139 1.37 -3.11 -10.53
N VAL A 140 1.39 -4.44 -10.64
CA VAL A 140 1.45 -5.37 -9.52
C VAL A 140 2.68 -6.26 -9.68
N TYR A 141 3.36 -6.59 -8.58
CA TYR A 141 4.48 -7.53 -8.62
C TYR A 141 3.99 -8.97 -8.47
N GLU A 142 4.43 -9.84 -9.38
CA GLU A 142 4.05 -11.26 -9.41
C GLU A 142 5.30 -12.17 -9.43
N PRO A 143 5.52 -13.01 -8.40
CA PRO A 143 4.73 -13.09 -7.16
C PRO A 143 4.79 -11.80 -6.33
N ALA A 144 3.87 -11.69 -5.36
CA ALA A 144 3.85 -10.60 -4.40
C ALA A 144 5.19 -10.52 -3.64
N LEU A 145 5.58 -9.32 -3.21
CA LEU A 145 6.83 -9.08 -2.50
C LEU A 145 6.66 -9.04 -0.98
N ALA A 146 5.45 -8.84 -0.49
CA ALA A 146 5.17 -8.77 0.94
C ALA A 146 3.78 -9.34 1.28
N GLN A 147 3.60 -9.73 2.55
CA GLN A 147 2.38 -10.34 3.07
C GLN A 147 2.19 -10.01 4.56
N VAL A 148 0.95 -9.76 5.00
CA VAL A 148 0.61 -9.44 6.40
C VAL A 148 0.60 -10.69 7.29
N GLY A 149 0.35 -11.86 6.71
CA GLY A 149 0.30 -13.12 7.43
C GLY A 149 -1.11 -13.49 7.88
N PRO A 150 -1.27 -14.28 8.96
CA PRO A 150 -2.57 -14.80 9.40
C PRO A 150 -3.54 -13.70 9.86
N GLU A 151 -3.04 -12.50 10.12
CA GLU A 151 -3.86 -11.31 10.41
C GLU A 151 -4.66 -10.83 9.19
N SER A 152 -4.38 -11.33 7.98
CA SER A 152 -5.19 -11.06 6.77
C SER A 152 -6.67 -11.42 6.94
N TYR A 153 -7.02 -12.29 7.89
CA TYR A 153 -8.41 -12.68 8.20
C TYR A 153 -9.09 -11.76 9.24
N SER A 154 -8.35 -10.80 9.80
CA SER A 154 -8.69 -9.96 10.95
C SER A 154 -8.69 -8.50 10.51
N SER A 155 -9.83 -8.00 10.01
CA SER A 155 -10.02 -6.58 9.62
C SER A 155 -10.52 -5.70 10.78
N THR A 156 -10.49 -6.23 12.00
CA THR A 156 -10.86 -5.50 13.22
C THR A 156 -9.66 -4.75 13.77
N VAL A 157 -9.90 -3.61 14.43
CA VAL A 157 -8.89 -2.91 15.24
C VAL A 157 -8.26 -3.93 16.18
N GLN A 158 -6.99 -4.25 15.95
CA GLN A 158 -6.26 -5.20 16.77
C GLN A 158 -5.86 -4.50 18.06
N GLU A 159 -6.12 -5.13 19.22
CA GLU A 159 -5.57 -4.68 20.50
C GLU A 159 -4.04 -4.88 20.50
N ASN A 160 -3.32 -3.92 19.95
CA ASN A 160 -1.87 -3.97 19.90
C ASN A 160 -1.30 -3.42 21.21
N SER A 161 -1.14 -4.29 22.22
CA SER A 161 -0.32 -3.99 23.41
C SER A 161 1.17 -3.76 23.08
N MET A 162 1.55 -3.89 21.80
CA MET A 162 2.86 -3.55 21.22
C MET A 162 2.93 -2.18 20.52
N CYS A 163 1.96 -1.28 20.68
CA CYS A 163 1.96 0.09 20.11
C CYS A 163 3.18 0.96 20.54
N GLN A 164 4.15 0.42 21.29
CA GLN A 164 5.38 1.11 21.69
C GLN A 164 6.63 0.82 20.83
N GLN A 165 6.61 -0.10 19.86
CA GLN A 165 7.85 -0.50 19.15
C GLN A 165 7.94 -0.27 17.65
N PHE A 166 6.84 -0.08 16.92
CA PHE A 166 6.91 0.09 15.46
C PHE A 166 6.13 1.32 15.00
N GLY A 167 6.86 2.40 14.73
CA GLY A 167 6.34 3.58 14.08
C GLY A 167 6.40 3.45 12.56
N TRP A 168 5.42 4.05 11.90
CA TRP A 168 5.38 4.32 10.47
C TRP A 168 6.75 4.80 9.94
N LYS A 169 7.33 4.09 8.97
CA LYS A 169 8.53 4.54 8.25
C LYS A 169 8.15 5.16 6.90
N MET A 170 7.98 6.47 6.88
CA MET A 170 7.91 7.23 5.63
C MET A 170 9.33 7.64 5.22
N VAL A 171 9.87 7.02 4.16
CA VAL A 171 11.17 7.43 3.60
C VAL A 171 10.95 8.52 2.56
N SER A 172 11.30 9.77 2.87
CA SER A 172 11.25 10.86 1.88
C SER A 172 12.54 10.92 1.06
N PHE A 173 12.41 10.83 -0.25
CA PHE A 173 13.50 10.94 -1.20
C PHE A 173 13.67 12.39 -1.66
N LEU A 174 14.50 13.14 -0.93
CA LEU A 174 15.38 14.20 -1.40
C LEU A 174 16.20 14.76 -0.22
N GLY A 175 17.47 14.38 -0.16
CA GLY A 175 18.57 15.14 0.46
C GLY A 175 18.57 15.31 1.98
N MET A 176 19.60 14.74 2.62
CA MET A 176 20.01 14.95 4.02
C MET A 176 19.18 14.26 5.12
N TRP A 177 19.86 13.31 5.77
CA TRP A 177 19.56 12.77 7.08
C TRP A 177 19.18 13.89 8.06
N SER A 178 17.97 13.86 8.62
CA SER A 178 17.59 14.35 9.97
C SER A 178 16.11 14.70 10.07
N ARG A 179 15.29 13.77 10.57
CA ARG A 179 14.39 13.89 11.74
C ARG A 179 13.36 12.78 11.70
N HIS A 180 13.49 11.86 12.66
CA HIS A 180 12.52 10.81 12.91
C HIS A 180 11.32 11.46 13.58
N LEU A 181 10.12 11.27 13.05
CA LEU A 181 8.88 11.62 13.73
C LEU A 181 7.95 10.41 13.68
N PHE A 182 7.81 9.80 14.85
CA PHE A 182 6.86 8.75 15.16
C PHE A 182 5.50 9.40 15.46
N TYR A 183 4.44 8.92 14.82
CA TYR A 183 3.08 9.17 15.31
C TYR A 183 2.44 7.82 15.66
N PRO A 184 2.22 7.52 16.95
CA PRO A 184 1.36 6.42 17.34
C PRO A 184 -0.09 6.90 17.21
N TRP A 185 -0.90 6.23 16.40
CA TRP A 185 -2.36 6.30 16.52
C TRP A 185 -2.87 4.87 16.72
N CYS A 186 -2.93 4.49 17.99
CA CYS A 186 -3.82 3.44 18.46
C CYS A 186 -5.19 4.14 18.69
N ALA A 187 -6.19 3.82 17.88
CA ALA A 187 -7.55 4.26 18.14
C ALA A 187 -8.09 3.51 19.37
N ILE A 188 -8.50 4.26 20.40
CA ILE A 188 -9.36 3.76 21.50
C ILE A 188 -10.79 4.07 21.12
#